data_AF-A0A067SMM7-F1
#
_entry.id   AF-A0A067SMM7-F1
#
_cell.length_a   1.000
_cell.length_b   1.000
_cell.length_c   1.000
_cell.angle_alpha   90.00
_cell.angle_beta   90.00
_cell.angle_gamma   90.00
#
_symmetry.space_group_name_H-M   'P 1'
#
loop_
_entity.id
_entity.type
_entity.pdbx_description
1 polymer ?
#
loop_
_entity_poly.entity_id
_entity_poly.type
_entity_poly.pdbx_seq_one_letter_code
_entity_poly.pdbx_strand_id
1 'polypeptide(L)'
;NGFFPSNTMSRAHAEVWTEDGKVYIKDTKSFNGTYVNGKRLSPEREESGPFELKSDDTIEFGIDVFDDEKKNILHPKTTARVV
;
A
#
# COMPACT_ATOMS: atom_id res chain seq x y z
N ASN A 1 13.62 -7.03 2.56
CA ASN A 1 13.07 -5.66 2.72
C ASN A 1 12.88 -5.03 1.35
N GLY A 2 11.63 -4.92 0.89
CA GLY A 2 11.32 -4.16 -0.33
C GLY A 2 11.47 -2.67 -0.03
N PHE A 3 12.44 -2.01 -0.67
CA PHE A 3 12.65 -0.58 -0.56
C PHE A 3 12.18 0.08 -1.86
N PHE A 4 11.21 0.97 -1.75
CA PHE A 4 10.67 1.71 -2.88
C PHE A 4 10.96 3.21 -2.67
N PRO A 5 11.78 3.84 -3.53
CA PRO A 5 12.04 5.27 -3.42
C PRO A 5 10.80 6.05 -3.89
N SER A 6 9.86 6.28 -2.97
CA SER A 6 8.69 7.12 -3.21
C SER A 6 8.49 8.13 -2.09
N ASN A 7 8.25 9.38 -2.47
CA ASN A 7 7.90 10.46 -1.54
C ASN A 7 6.46 10.34 -1.01
N THR A 8 5.63 9.44 -1.56
CA THR A 8 4.24 9.23 -1.13
C THR A 8 4.07 8.08 -0.14
N MET A 9 5.16 7.40 0.23
CA MET A 9 5.13 6.31 1.21
C MET A 9 5.81 6.68 2.53
N SER A 10 5.11 6.41 3.64
CA SER A 10 5.73 6.39 4.97
C SER A 10 6.92 5.42 5.03
N ARG A 11 7.92 5.72 5.88
CA ARG A 11 9.08 4.84 6.12
C ARG A 11 8.69 3.43 6.58
N ALA A 12 7.64 3.34 7.39
CA ALA A 12 6.91 2.13 7.70
C ALA A 12 5.47 2.33 7.20
N HIS A 13 5.15 1.75 6.05
CA HIS A 13 3.87 1.96 5.38
C HIS A 13 2.90 0.80 5.62
N ALA A 14 3.41 -0.41 5.42
CA ALA A 14 2.69 -1.64 5.64
C ALA A 14 3.65 -2.72 6.09
N GLU A 15 3.12 -3.69 6.80
CA GLU A 15 3.83 -4.88 7.23
C GLU A 15 3.23 -6.08 6.51
N VAL A 16 4.08 -6.91 5.91
CA VAL A 16 3.69 -8.16 5.25
C VAL A 16 4.40 -9.30 5.94
N TRP A 17 3.65 -10.31 6.35
CA TRP A 17 4.19 -11.50 7.01
C TRP A 17 3.48 -12.76 6.54
N THR A 18 4.05 -13.90 6.89
CA THR A 18 3.45 -15.21 6.60
C THR A 18 3.16 -15.92 7.91
N GLU A 19 1.95 -16.45 8.05
CA GLU A 19 1.49 -17.19 9.23
C GLU A 19 0.61 -18.34 8.77
N ASP A 20 0.84 -19.55 9.30
CA ASP A 20 0.11 -20.78 8.95
C ASP A 20 0.00 -21.07 7.43
N GLY A 21 1.06 -20.76 6.67
CA GLY A 21 1.10 -20.95 5.21
C GLY A 21 0.29 -19.93 4.42
N LYS A 22 -0.24 -18.89 5.08
CA LYS A 22 -0.96 -17.78 4.47
C LYS A 22 -0.12 -16.51 4.54
N VAL A 23 -0.33 -15.61 3.58
CA VAL A 23 0.32 -14.30 3.53
C VAL A 23 -0.65 -13.27 4.06
N TYR A 24 -0.18 -12.37 4.92
CA TYR A 24 -0.97 -11.30 5.50
C TYR A 24 -0.31 -9.95 5.27
N ILE A 25 -1.12 -8.91 5.13
CA ILE A 25 -0.70 -7.52 5.09
C ILE A 25 -1.50 -6.69 6.08
N LYS A 26 -0.86 -5.70 6.70
CA LYS A 26 -1.53 -4.64 7.45
C LYS A 26 -0.93 -3.28 7.13
N ASP A 27 -1.77 -2.25 7.13
CA ASP A 27 -1.34 -0.86 7.08
C ASP A 27 -0.85 -0.42 8.46
N THR A 28 0.32 0.23 8.53
CA THR A 28 0.94 0.66 9.80
C THR A 28 0.73 2.16 10.05
N LYS A 29 -0.52 2.65 9.93
CA LYS A 29 -0.88 4.08 10.06
C LYS A 29 -0.21 4.92 8.97
N SER A 30 -0.22 4.42 7.74
CA SER A 30 0.35 5.14 6.61
C SER A 30 -0.44 6.42 6.33
N PHE A 31 0.25 7.44 5.81
CA PHE A 31 -0.38 8.74 5.55
C PHE A 31 -1.38 8.64 4.39
N ASN A 32 -0.98 8.00 3.29
CA ASN A 32 -1.76 7.90 2.06
C ASN A 32 -2.59 6.61 1.95
N GLY A 33 -2.44 5.68 2.90
CA GLY A 33 -3.17 4.41 2.94
C GLY A 33 -2.56 3.30 2.10
N THR A 34 -2.81 2.07 2.53
CA THR A 34 -2.62 0.84 1.76
C THR A 34 -3.95 0.36 1.20
N TYR A 35 -3.95 -0.07 -0.06
CA TYR A 35 -5.10 -0.58 -0.78
C TYR A 35 -4.82 -2.00 -1.24
N VAL A 36 -5.83 -2.87 -1.14
CA VAL A 36 -5.80 -4.22 -1.71
C VAL A 36 -7.01 -4.35 -2.63
N ASN A 37 -6.78 -4.70 -3.89
CA ASN A 37 -7.78 -4.79 -4.95
C ASN A 37 -8.63 -3.50 -5.08
N GLY A 38 -7.99 -2.34 -4.96
CA GLY A 38 -8.64 -1.03 -5.00
C GLY A 38 -9.44 -0.66 -3.73
N LYS A 39 -9.45 -1.51 -2.70
CA LYS A 39 -10.11 -1.24 -1.42
C LYS A 39 -9.07 -0.83 -0.37
N ARG A 40 -9.29 0.31 0.28
CA ARG A 40 -8.44 0.78 1.38
C ARG A 40 -8.60 -0.11 2.62
N LEU A 41 -7.49 -0.45 3.26
CA LEU A 41 -7.46 -1.35 4.43
C LEU A 41 -7.87 -0.67 5.75
N SER A 42 -7.56 0.62 5.93
CA SER A 42 -7.88 1.40 7.13
C SER A 42 -8.21 2.86 6.81
N PRO A 43 -8.87 3.59 7.73
CA PRO A 43 -8.96 5.05 7.69
C PRO A 43 -7.57 5.71 7.66
N GLU A 44 -7.53 7.00 7.33
CA GLU A 44 -6.26 7.74 7.27
C GLU A 44 -5.56 7.77 8.62
N ARG A 45 -4.25 7.46 8.63
CA ARG A 45 -3.41 7.44 9.85
C ARG A 45 -3.86 6.44 10.92
N GLU A 46 -4.66 5.45 10.54
CA GLU A 46 -5.07 4.35 11.41
C GLU A 46 -4.44 3.03 10.97
N GLU A 47 -4.16 2.16 11.94
CA GLU A 47 -3.62 0.83 11.70
C GLU A 47 -4.75 -0.07 11.20
N SER A 48 -4.50 -0.85 10.15
CA SER A 48 -5.48 -1.82 9.69
C SER A 48 -5.36 -3.13 10.47
N GLY A 49 -6.45 -3.90 10.50
CA GLY A 49 -6.34 -5.32 10.84
C GLY A 49 -5.52 -6.09 9.78
N PRO A 50 -5.04 -7.30 10.12
CA PRO A 50 -4.47 -8.23 9.15
C PRO A 50 -5.44 -8.53 8.02
N PHE A 51 -4.97 -8.42 6.79
CA PHE A 51 -5.69 -8.80 5.59
C PHE A 51 -4.98 -9.99 4.94
N GLU A 52 -5.69 -11.09 4.72
CA GLU A 52 -5.17 -12.28 4.03
C GLU A 52 -5.00 -11.99 2.53
N LEU A 53 -3.77 -12.06 2.05
CA LEU A 53 -3.43 -11.90 0.64
C LEU A 53 -3.51 -13.24 -0.08
N LYS A 54 -4.04 -13.21 -1.30
CA LYS A 54 -4.13 -14.35 -2.20
C LYS A 54 -3.36 -14.06 -3.48
N SER A 55 -2.97 -15.11 -4.19
CA SER A 55 -2.40 -14.99 -5.54
C SER A 55 -3.34 -14.16 -6.42
N ASP A 56 -2.74 -13.32 -7.27
CA ASP A 56 -3.40 -12.33 -8.13
C ASP A 56 -3.98 -11.10 -7.42
N ASP A 57 -3.89 -11.00 -6.08
CA ASP A 57 -4.24 -9.76 -5.39
C ASP A 57 -3.29 -8.62 -5.81
N THR A 58 -3.88 -7.44 -6.03
CA THR A 58 -3.13 -6.22 -6.33
C THR A 58 -3.08 -5.35 -5.09
N ILE A 59 -1.87 -5.03 -4.66
CA ILE A 59 -1.59 -4.18 -3.51
C ILE A 59 -1.11 -2.83 -4.02
N GLU A 60 -1.65 -1.74 -3.50
CA GLU A 60 -1.25 -0.39 -3.84
C GLU A 60 -0.89 0.38 -2.57
N PHE A 61 0.25 1.05 -2.59
CA PHE A 61 0.76 1.87 -1.51
C PHE A 61 0.74 3.33 -1.92
N GLY A 62 0.02 4.14 -1.14
CA GLY A 62 -0.15 5.56 -1.37
C GLY A 62 -1.08 5.92 -2.54
N ILE A 63 -0.96 7.16 -3.01
CA ILE A 63 -1.78 7.74 -4.08
C ILE A 63 -0.90 8.38 -5.15
N ASP A 64 -1.45 8.52 -6.35
CA ASP A 64 -0.86 9.34 -7.41
C ASP A 64 -1.01 10.81 -7.05
N VAL A 65 0.12 11.48 -6.80
CA VAL A 65 0.15 12.93 -6.61
C VAL A 65 0.37 13.57 -7.97
N PHE A 66 -0.55 14.40 -8.39
CA PHE A 66 -0.50 15.11 -9.67
C PHE A 66 0.00 16.55 -9.48
N ASP A 67 0.63 17.09 -10.51
CA ASP A 67 0.92 18.53 -10.61
C ASP A 67 -0.39 19.34 -10.68
N ASP A 68 -0.35 20.63 -10.38
CA ASP A 68 -1.54 21.51 -10.31
C ASP A 68 -2.35 21.52 -11.61
N GLU A 69 -1.71 21.27 -12.76
CA GLU A 69 -2.37 21.15 -14.07
C GLU A 69 -2.93 19.74 -14.37
N LYS A 70 -2.84 18.79 -13.43
CA LYS A 70 -3.29 17.37 -13.50
C LYS A 70 -2.82 16.56 -14.72
N LYS A 71 -1.90 17.08 -15.52
CA LYS A 71 -1.37 16.42 -16.73
C LYS A 71 -0.22 15.45 -16.43
N ASN A 72 0.50 15.66 -15.31
CA ASN A 72 1.68 14.88 -14.95
C ASN A 72 1.56 14.34 -13.52
N ILE A 73 1.98 13.09 -13.32
CA ILE A 73 2.13 12.47 -12.00
C ILE A 73 3.48 12.91 -11.42
N LEU A 74 3.46 13.72 -10.36
CA LEU A 74 4.65 14.15 -9.61
C LEU A 74 5.23 12.99 -8.80
N HIS A 75 4.35 12.23 -8.13
CA HIS A 75 4.76 11.07 -7.35
C HIS A 75 3.79 9.92 -7.61
N PRO A 76 4.23 8.86 -8.30
CA PRO A 76 3.37 7.73 -8.59
C PRO A 76 3.09 6.93 -7.32
N LYS A 77 1.89 6.36 -7.24
CA LYS A 77 1.61 5.28 -6.29
C LYS A 77 2.49 4.07 -6.61
N THR A 78 2.72 3.23 -5.61
CA THR A 78 3.45 1.98 -5.79
C THR A 78 2.48 0.81 -5.83
N THR A 79 2.48 0.06 -6.93
CA THR A 79 1.63 -1.12 -7.10
C THR A 79 2.47 -2.38 -7.11
N ALA A 80 2.05 -3.39 -6.36
CA ALA A 80 2.62 -4.72 -6.32
C ALA A 80 1.52 -5.75 -6.59
N ARG A 81 1.85 -6.84 -7.27
CA ARG A 81 0.94 -7.97 -7.47
C ARG A 81 1.47 -9.18 -6.74
N VAL A 82 0.60 -9.87 -6.01
CA VAL A 82 0.92 -11.13 -5.34
C VAL A 82 1.01 -12.24 -6.39
N VAL A 83 2.16 -12.91 -6.46
CA VAL A 83 2.46 -14.02 -7.39
C VAL A 83 2.82 -15.28 -6.63
#